data_AF-A0A2S1YQL9-F1
#
_entry.id   AF-A0A2S1YQL9-F1
#
_cell.length_a   1.000
_cell.length_b   1.000
_cell.length_c   1.000
_cell.angle_alpha   90.00
_cell.angle_beta   90.00
_cell.angle_gamma   90.00
#
_symmetry.space_group_name_H-M   'P 1'
#
loop_
_entity.id
_entity.type
_entity.pdbx_description
1 polymer ?
#
loop_
_entity_poly.entity_id
_entity_poly.type
_entity_poly.pdbx_seq_one_letter_code
_entity_poly.pdbx_strand_id
1 'polypeptide(L)'
;MTALFSEAFEKYILNKRVISWGFQHETRVILPDGHPSFPSGYYTEYENGYKMIASGSTLHKTNIQEAMILDPQGVPIARDSEDTKPYEF
;
A
#
# COMPACT_ATOMS: atom_id res chain seq x y z
N MET A 1 -4.55 -11.36 9.76
CA MET A 1 -3.33 -12.11 9.39
C MET A 1 -2.73 -11.36 8.22
N THR A 2 -1.64 -10.63 8.45
CA THR A 2 -0.96 -9.85 7.41
C THR A 2 -0.09 -10.81 6.61
N ALA A 3 -0.31 -10.89 5.29
CA ALA A 3 0.55 -11.71 4.42
C ALA A 3 1.92 -11.01 4.26
N LEU A 4 2.98 -11.79 4.00
CA LEU A 4 4.25 -11.18 3.60
C LEU A 4 4.03 -10.37 2.31
N PHE A 5 4.71 -9.22 2.19
CA PHE A 5 4.52 -8.36 1.02
C PHE A 5 4.81 -9.08 -0.29
N SER A 6 5.87 -9.89 -0.34
CA SER A 6 6.21 -10.72 -1.50
C SER A 6 5.08 -11.69 -1.88
N GLU A 7 4.49 -12.38 -0.91
CA GLU A 7 3.38 -13.32 -1.14
C GLU A 7 2.14 -12.61 -1.67
N ALA A 8 1.80 -11.45 -1.10
CA ALA A 8 0.67 -10.65 -1.56
C ALA A 8 0.93 -10.07 -2.96
N PHE A 9 2.16 -9.66 -3.24
CA PHE A 9 2.56 -9.14 -4.55
C PHE A 9 2.44 -10.23 -5.62
N GLU A 10 3.03 -11.40 -5.39
CA GLU A 10 2.96 -12.53 -6.33
C GLU A 10 1.51 -12.95 -6.60
N LYS A 11 0.67 -12.95 -5.57
CA LYS A 11 -0.71 -13.43 -5.67
C LYS A 11 -1.65 -12.42 -6.35
N TYR A 12 -1.53 -11.14 -5.99
CA TYR A 12 -2.55 -10.13 -6.34
C TYR A 12 -2.06 -9.06 -7.31
N ILE A 13 -0.76 -8.91 -7.53
CA ILE A 13 -0.18 -7.84 -8.35
C ILE A 13 0.54 -8.41 -9.58
N LEU A 14 1.40 -9.40 -9.38
CA LEU A 14 2.18 -10.00 -10.44
C LEU A 14 1.27 -10.60 -11.53
N ASN A 15 1.61 -10.33 -12.79
CA ASN A 15 0.86 -10.77 -13.97
C ASN A 15 -0.61 -10.31 -14.03
N LYS A 16 -0.99 -9.27 -13.27
CA LYS A 16 -2.29 -8.64 -13.41
C LYS A 16 -2.19 -7.44 -14.33
N ARG A 17 -3.19 -7.26 -15.19
CA ARG A 17 -3.25 -6.09 -16.06
C ARG A 17 -3.57 -4.84 -15.24
N VAL A 18 -2.80 -3.78 -15.48
CA VAL A 18 -3.10 -2.43 -14.95
C VAL A 18 -4.30 -1.86 -15.71
N ILE A 19 -5.29 -1.36 -14.97
CA ILE A 19 -6.51 -0.76 -15.53
C ILE A 19 -6.64 0.73 -15.23
N SER A 20 -6.02 1.23 -14.16
CA SER A 20 -6.04 2.64 -13.81
C SER A 20 -4.83 3.01 -12.95
N TRP A 21 -4.59 4.32 -12.82
CA TRP A 21 -3.63 4.90 -11.89
C TRP A 21 -4.20 6.21 -11.35
N GLY A 22 -3.76 6.62 -10.17
CA GLY A 22 -4.28 7.84 -9.56
C GLY A 22 -3.60 8.19 -8.25
N PHE A 23 -4.21 9.12 -7.52
CA PHE A 23 -3.77 9.54 -6.20
C PHE A 23 -4.88 9.29 -5.18
N GLN A 24 -4.53 8.64 -4.07
CA GLN A 24 -5.42 8.43 -2.94
C GLN A 24 -5.07 9.41 -1.82
N HIS A 25 -6.04 10.26 -1.47
CA HIS A 25 -5.95 11.07 -0.27
C HIS A 25 -6.03 10.20 0.99
N GLU A 26 -5.44 10.70 2.07
CA GLU A 26 -5.47 10.05 3.39
C GLU A 26 -6.90 9.67 3.78
N THR A 27 -7.14 8.35 3.85
CA THR A 27 -8.44 7.79 4.20
C THR A 27 -8.24 6.86 5.38
N ARG A 28 -8.98 7.07 6.46
CA ARG A 28 -8.93 6.20 7.63
C ARG A 28 -9.63 4.88 7.34
N VAL A 29 -8.92 3.77 7.49
CA VAL A 29 -9.46 2.41 7.43
C VAL A 29 -9.14 1.66 8.72
N ILE A 30 -10.02 0.73 9.12
CA ILE A 30 -9.80 -0.12 10.28
C ILE A 30 -9.31 -1.48 9.77
N LEU A 31 -8.12 -1.87 10.21
CA LEU A 31 -7.56 -3.17 9.87
C LEU A 31 -8.31 -4.30 10.60
N PRO A 32 -8.19 -5.56 10.15
CA PRO A 32 -8.84 -6.70 10.80
C PRO A 32 -8.45 -6.90 12.28
N ASP A 33 -7.31 -6.36 12.71
CA ASP A 33 -6.84 -6.39 14.10
C ASP A 33 -7.40 -5.24 14.96
N GLY A 34 -8.21 -4.35 14.37
CA GLY A 34 -8.81 -3.20 15.04
C GLY A 34 -7.97 -1.93 15.02
N HIS A 35 -6.72 -1.97 14.53
CA HIS A 35 -5.86 -0.80 14.46
C HIS A 35 -6.22 0.11 13.27
N PRO A 36 -6.14 1.44 13.44
CA PRO A 36 -6.35 2.36 12.32
C PRO A 36 -5.17 2.35 11.35
N SER A 37 -5.46 2.50 10.06
CA SER A 37 -4.50 2.73 8.99
C SER A 37 -4.96 3.88 8.11
N PHE A 38 -4.00 4.54 7.46
CA PHE A 38 -4.21 5.74 6.67
C PHE A 38 -3.53 5.62 5.29
N PRO A 39 -3.93 4.64 4.45
CA PRO A 39 -3.34 4.47 3.13
C PRO A 39 -3.52 5.74 2.29
N SER A 40 -2.42 6.27 1.77
CA SER A 40 -2.39 7.45 0.90
C SER A 40 -1.18 7.41 -0.03
N GLY A 41 -1.28 8.09 -1.17
CA GLY A 41 -0.21 8.15 -2.16
C GLY A 41 -0.67 7.84 -3.58
N TYR A 42 0.31 7.76 -4.48
CA TYR A 42 0.06 7.33 -5.85
C TYR A 42 -0.18 5.83 -5.90
N TYR A 43 -1.25 5.43 -6.59
CA TYR A 43 -1.61 4.03 -6.72
C TYR A 43 -1.70 3.60 -8.18
N THR A 44 -1.49 2.30 -8.38
CA THR A 44 -1.82 1.56 -9.60
C THR A 44 -2.94 0.58 -9.26
N GLU A 45 -4.00 0.57 -10.06
CA GLU A 45 -5.13 -0.36 -9.92
C GLU A 45 -5.05 -1.46 -10.97
N TYR A 46 -5.32 -2.68 -10.52
CA TYR A 46 -5.25 -3.89 -11.32
C TYR A 46 -6.64 -4.45 -11.59
N GLU A 47 -6.78 -5.24 -12.66
CA GLU A 47 -8.08 -5.75 -13.13
C GLU A 47 -8.84 -6.63 -12.13
N ASN A 48 -8.15 -7.15 -11.10
CA ASN A 48 -8.76 -7.87 -9.99
C ASN A 48 -9.26 -6.95 -8.86
N GLY A 49 -9.21 -5.63 -9.04
CA GLY A 49 -9.63 -4.61 -8.08
C GLY A 49 -8.59 -4.27 -7.02
N TYR A 50 -7.47 -4.99 -6.96
CA TYR A 50 -6.39 -4.69 -6.01
C TYR A 50 -5.64 -3.45 -6.44
N LYS A 51 -5.06 -2.74 -5.47
CA LYS A 51 -4.28 -1.53 -5.70
C LYS A 51 -2.90 -1.66 -5.06
N MET A 52 -1.89 -1.10 -5.70
CA MET A 52 -0.55 -0.98 -5.13
C MET A 52 -0.19 0.49 -5.01
N ILE A 53 0.19 0.90 -3.81
CA ILE A 53 0.81 2.19 -3.54
C ILE A 53 2.32 1.93 -3.48
N ALA A 54 3.09 2.48 -4.43
CA ALA A 54 4.54 2.27 -4.51
C ALA A 54 5.36 3.46 -3.96
N SER A 55 4.73 4.63 -3.81
CA SER A 55 5.33 5.81 -3.21
C SER A 55 4.24 6.60 -2.49
N GLY A 56 4.27 6.57 -1.16
CA GLY A 56 3.46 7.47 -0.37
C GLY A 56 4.09 8.85 -0.40
N SER A 57 3.50 9.79 -1.13
CA SER A 57 3.96 11.17 -1.05
C SER A 57 3.63 11.76 0.31
N THR A 58 4.59 12.47 0.90
CA THR A 58 4.42 13.20 2.16
C THR A 58 3.43 14.36 1.98
N LEU A 59 2.19 14.24 2.48
CA LEU A 59 1.43 15.44 2.87
C LEU A 59 1.66 15.70 4.35
N HIS A 60 2.73 16.45 4.64
CA HIS A 60 2.94 17.24 5.85
C HIS A 60 3.26 16.58 7.21
N LYS A 61 3.44 15.26 7.40
CA LYS A 61 3.93 14.76 8.72
C LYS A 61 4.49 13.34 8.85
N THR A 62 4.54 12.52 7.80
CA THR A 62 4.98 11.13 7.93
C THR A 62 5.83 10.72 6.72
N ASN A 63 6.98 10.10 6.94
CA ASN A 63 7.77 9.47 5.88
C ASN A 63 6.98 8.27 5.35
N ILE A 64 6.19 8.43 4.30
CA ILE A 64 5.44 7.33 3.70
C ILE A 64 6.29 6.67 2.59
N GLN A 65 7.46 6.14 2.96
CA GLN A 65 8.21 5.22 2.09
C GLN A 65 7.75 3.77 2.32
N GLU A 66 6.44 3.56 2.42
CA GLU A 66 5.86 2.22 2.57
C GLU A 66 5.16 1.84 1.27
N ALA A 67 5.59 0.73 0.67
CA ALA A 67 4.79 0.13 -0.40
C ALA A 67 3.62 -0.60 0.24
N MET A 68 2.41 -0.38 -0.23
CA MET A 68 1.21 -1.04 0.29
C MET A 68 0.44 -1.75 -0.81
N ILE A 69 -0.09 -2.93 -0.49
CA ILE A 69 -1.09 -3.60 -1.32
C ILE A 69 -2.43 -3.47 -0.61
N LEU A 70 -3.40 -2.87 -1.32
CA LEU A 70 -4.77 -2.71 -0.86
C LEU A 70 -5.66 -3.74 -1.55
N ASP A 71 -6.62 -4.27 -0.80
CA ASP A 71 -7.72 -5.05 -1.37
C ASP A 71 -8.71 -4.17 -2.16
N PRO A 72 -9.70 -4.77 -2.84
CA PRO A 72 -10.72 -4.01 -3.59
C PRO A 72 -11.55 -3.05 -2.73
N GLN A 73 -11.57 -3.23 -1.41
CA GLN A 73 -12.24 -2.35 -0.45
C GLN A 73 -11.33 -1.21 0.04
N GLY A 74 -10.07 -1.18 -0.40
CA GLY A 74 -9.08 -0.18 -0.01
C GLY A 74 -8.41 -0.47 1.33
N VAL A 75 -8.54 -1.68 1.87
CA VAL A 75 -7.91 -2.09 3.13
C VAL A 75 -6.51 -2.64 2.85
N PRO A 76 -5.45 -2.16 3.54
CA PRO A 76 -4.11 -2.71 3.41
C PRO A 76 -4.06 -4.17 3.86
N ILE A 77 -3.61 -5.06 2.97
CA ILE A 77 -3.43 -6.49 3.24
C ILE A 77 -1.96 -6.89 3.39
N ALA A 78 -1.05 -6.08 2.84
CA ALA A 78 0.38 -6.23 2.99
C ALA A 78 1.08 -4.88 2.88
N ARG A 79 2.20 -4.74 3.58
CA ARG A 79 3.05 -3.56 3.56
C ARG A 79 4.51 -3.98 3.48
N ASP A 80 5.26 -3.30 2.63
CA ASP A 80 6.71 -3.31 2.64
C ASP A 80 7.18 -2.02 3.28
N SER A 81 7.57 -2.10 4.54
CA SER A 81 8.40 -1.08 5.16
C SER A 81 9.83 -1.50 4.85
N GLU A 82 10.43 -0.97 3.77
CA GLU A 82 11.88 -0.97 3.75
C GLU A 82 12.32 -0.32 5.06
N ASP A 83 13.10 -1.06 5.85
CA ASP A 83 13.66 -0.61 7.10
C ASP A 83 14.50 0.62 6.77
N THR A 84 13.92 1.82 6.86
CA THR A 84 14.62 3.08 6.71
C THR A 84 15.48 3.25 7.96
N LYS A 85 16.51 2.41 8.09
CA LYS A 85 17.61 2.69 8.98
C LYS A 85 18.08 4.10 8.62
N PRO A 86 18.31 4.98 9.60
CA PRO A 86 18.95 6.25 9.33
C PRO A 86 20.21 5.96 8.51
N TYR A 87 20.29 6.53 7.31
CA TYR A 87 21.54 6.50 6.56
C TYR A 87 22.53 7.38 7.33
N GLU A 88 23.55 6.75 7.94
CA GLU A 88 24.65 7.49 8.57
C GLU A 88 25.60 7.98 7.46
N PHE A 89 25.80 9.31 7.40
CA PHE A 89 26.76 9.98 6.53
C PHE A 89 28.20 9.83 7.06
#